data_AF-A0A4Y2KFJ8-F1
#
_entry.id   AF-A0A4Y2KFJ8-F1
#
_cell.length_a   1.000
_cell.length_b   1.000
_cell.length_c   1.000
_cell.angle_alpha   90.00
_cell.angle_beta   90.00
_cell.angle_gamma   90.00
#
_symmetry.space_group_name_H-M   'P 1'
#
loop_
_entity.id
_entity.type
_entity.pdbx_description
1 polymer ?
#
loop_
_entity_poly.entity_id
_entity_poly.type
_entity_poly.pdbx_seq_one_letter_code
_entity_poly.pdbx_strand_id
1 'polypeptide(L)'
;MYPARWMGGGGPVAWPPRSPDLNPLDFFVWGQMTSLVYETPVDSAGDLLARIVVAADKIKTTPGIFDRVRQTFLRRCELCNDTRGRHFQHLL
;
A
#
# COMPACT_ATOMS: atom_id res chain seq x y z
N MET A 1 5.42 20.28 -9.41
CA MET A 1 5.86 18.86 -9.39
C MET A 1 7.37 18.85 -9.61
N TYR A 2 8.16 18.48 -8.61
CA TYR A 2 9.62 18.73 -8.56
C TYR A 2 10.41 17.76 -9.46
N PRO A 3 11.24 18.26 -10.41
CA PRO A 3 11.97 17.42 -11.35
C PRO A 3 13.44 17.30 -10.93
N ALA A 4 13.82 16.33 -10.08
CA ALA A 4 15.25 16.06 -9.84
C ALA A 4 15.60 14.76 -9.09
N ARG A 5 14.64 13.95 -8.67
CA ARG A 5 14.96 12.71 -7.96
C ARG A 5 14.07 11.63 -8.55
N TRP A 6 14.64 10.74 -9.35
CA TRP A 6 13.90 9.74 -10.12
C TRP A 6 14.59 8.38 -9.91
N MET A 7 13.89 7.43 -9.30
CA MET A 7 14.21 6.00 -9.31
C MET A 7 12.91 5.20 -9.17
N GLY A 8 11.92 5.51 -10.03
CA GLY A 8 10.67 4.77 -10.13
C GLY A 8 10.66 3.97 -11.43
N GLY A 9 10.67 2.65 -11.35
CA GLY A 9 10.74 1.78 -12.53
C GLY A 9 9.53 1.92 -13.44
N GLY A 10 9.72 2.52 -14.62
CA GLY A 10 8.99 2.31 -15.88
C GLY A 10 7.45 2.42 -15.93
N GLY A 11 6.75 2.67 -14.82
CA GLY A 11 5.30 2.75 -14.77
C GLY A 11 4.75 4.06 -15.36
N PRO A 12 3.46 4.11 -15.75
CA PRO A 12 2.83 5.28 -16.35
C PRO A 12 2.71 6.48 -15.39
N VAL A 13 2.94 6.26 -14.09
CA VAL A 13 2.88 7.29 -13.05
C VAL A 13 4.27 7.58 -12.53
N ALA A 14 4.69 8.84 -12.61
CA ALA A 14 5.95 9.31 -12.06
C ALA A 14 5.83 9.46 -10.52
N TRP A 15 6.42 8.52 -9.78
CA TRP A 15 6.47 8.56 -8.32
C TRP A 15 7.74 9.25 -7.80
N PRO A 16 7.67 10.06 -6.73
CA PRO A 16 8.87 10.53 -6.06
C PRO A 16 9.64 9.34 -5.44
N PRO A 17 10.97 9.38 -5.41
CA PRO A 17 11.78 8.33 -4.81
C PRO A 17 11.56 8.31 -3.30
N ARG A 18 11.44 7.10 -2.74
CA ARG A 18 11.14 6.84 -1.33
C ARG A 18 9.76 7.32 -0.88
N SER A 19 8.72 7.02 -1.65
CA SER A 19 7.32 7.28 -1.26
C SER A 19 6.49 6.00 -1.10
N PRO A 20 6.89 5.05 -0.20
CA PRO A 20 6.02 3.92 0.15
C PRO A 20 4.67 4.40 0.71
N ASP A 21 4.64 5.60 1.30
CA ASP A 21 3.41 6.27 1.74
C ASP A 21 2.43 6.62 0.62
N LEU A 22 2.85 6.58 -0.65
CA LEU A 22 2.00 6.88 -1.80
C LEU A 22 1.70 5.65 -2.65
N ASN A 23 2.30 4.49 -2.36
CA ASN A 23 1.99 3.25 -3.06
C ASN A 23 0.90 2.47 -2.29
N PRO A 24 -0.32 2.30 -2.84
CA PRO A 24 -1.39 1.53 -2.21
C PRO A 24 -1.02 0.09 -1.85
N LEU A 25 -0.07 -0.51 -2.59
CA LEU A 25 0.42 -1.83 -2.23
C LEU A 25 1.21 -1.80 -0.92
N ASP A 26 2.08 -0.81 -0.75
CA ASP A 26 2.97 -0.68 0.41
C ASP A 26 2.21 -0.20 1.66
N PHE A 27 1.40 0.85 1.56
CA PHE A 27 0.73 1.42 2.73
C PHE A 27 -0.52 0.64 3.18
N PHE A 28 -1.08 -0.22 2.33
CA PHE A 28 -2.33 -0.93 2.62
C PHE A 28 -2.24 -2.43 2.36
N VAL A 29 -2.06 -2.86 1.11
CA VAL A 29 -2.23 -4.29 0.74
C VAL A 29 -1.26 -5.17 1.51
N TRP A 30 0.01 -4.77 1.63
CA TRP A 30 1.02 -5.60 2.28
C TRP A 30 0.79 -5.77 3.77
N GLY A 31 0.34 -4.71 4.45
CA GLY A 31 -0.06 -4.79 5.86
C GLY A 31 -1.27 -5.70 6.07
N GLN A 32 -2.31 -5.56 5.24
CA GLN A 32 -3.50 -6.42 5.33
C GLN A 32 -3.21 -7.88 5.01
N MET A 33 -2.45 -8.13 3.94
CA MET A 33 -2.05 -9.47 3.53
C MET A 33 -1.27 -10.16 4.65
N THR A 34 -0.27 -9.47 5.22
CA THR A 34 0.53 -10.01 6.32
C THR A 34 -0.34 -10.32 7.54
N SER A 35 -1.26 -9.40 7.90
CA SER A 35 -2.17 -9.62 9.03
C SER A 35 -3.09 -10.83 8.84
N LEU A 36 -3.55 -11.11 7.62
CA LEU A 36 -4.44 -12.23 7.32
C LEU A 36 -3.68 -13.55 7.19
N VAL A 37 -2.52 -13.55 6.55
CA VAL A 37 -1.73 -14.76 6.33
C VAL A 37 -1.16 -15.31 7.64
N TYR A 38 -0.72 -14.40 8.52
CA TYR A 38 -0.08 -14.74 9.80
C TYR A 38 -1.02 -14.59 11.01
N GLU A 39 -2.34 -14.59 10.80
CA GLU A 39 -3.34 -14.59 11.89
C GLU A 39 -3.15 -15.82 12.80
N THR A 40 -2.72 -16.95 12.23
CA THR A 40 -2.29 -18.15 12.96
C THR A 40 -0.90 -18.58 12.48
N PRO A 41 -0.16 -19.38 13.27
CA PRO A 41 1.11 -19.96 12.84
C PRO A 41 0.96 -20.68 11.50
N VAL A 42 1.99 -20.55 10.65
CA VAL A 42 2.05 -21.17 9.33
C VAL A 42 2.98 -22.37 9.42
N ASP A 43 2.47 -23.55 9.08
CA ASP A 43 3.16 -24.82 9.34
C ASP A 43 3.93 -25.36 8.14
N SER A 44 3.68 -24.82 6.93
CA SER A 44 4.39 -25.22 5.71
C SER A 44 4.32 -24.17 4.60
N ALA A 45 5.18 -24.30 3.59
CA ALA A 45 5.14 -23.46 2.40
C ALA A 45 3.82 -23.64 1.59
N GLY A 46 3.25 -24.84 1.58
CA GLY A 46 1.97 -25.10 0.91
C GLY A 46 0.80 -24.38 1.60
N ASP A 47 0.76 -24.45 2.93
CA ASP A 47 -0.19 -23.70 3.76
C ASP A 47 -0.02 -22.19 3.55
N LEU A 48 1.22 -21.69 3.55
CA LEU A 48 1.51 -20.28 3.26
C LEU A 48 0.90 -19.82 1.92
N LEU A 49 1.12 -20.58 0.84
CA LEU A 49 0.60 -20.25 -0.48
C LEU A 49 -0.93 -20.25 -0.51
N ALA A 50 -1.56 -21.25 0.11
CA ALA A 50 -3.02 -21.32 0.21
C ALA A 50 -3.59 -20.10 0.95
N ARG A 51 -2.97 -19.72 2.06
CA ARG A 51 -3.37 -18.55 2.86
C ARG A 51 -3.18 -17.24 2.10
N ILE A 52 -2.11 -17.08 1.33
CA ILE A 52 -1.92 -15.89 0.47
C ILE A 52 -3.06 -15.76 -0.53
N VAL A 53 -3.46 -16.85 -1.18
CA VAL A 53 -4.58 -16.83 -2.14
C VAL A 53 -5.89 -16.47 -1.45
N VAL A 54 -6.19 -17.08 -0.29
CA VAL A 54 -7.39 -16.78 0.50
C VAL A 54 -7.40 -15.34 1.00
N ALA A 55 -6.28 -14.83 1.50
CA ALA A 55 -6.14 -13.46 1.96
C ALA A 55 -6.33 -12.45 0.81
N ALA A 56 -5.75 -12.73 -0.37
CA ALA A 56 -5.96 -11.91 -1.55
C ALA A 56 -7.44 -11.86 -1.97
N ASP A 57 -8.12 -13.00 -1.98
CA ASP A 57 -9.54 -13.06 -2.31
C ASP A 57 -10.40 -12.34 -1.28
N LYS A 58 -10.12 -12.52 0.01
CA LYS A 58 -10.81 -11.80 1.11
C LYS A 58 -10.64 -10.28 0.97
N ILE A 59 -9.44 -9.79 0.71
CA ILE A 59 -9.20 -8.36 0.46
C ILE A 59 -10.01 -7.92 -0.75
N LYS A 60 -9.94 -8.63 -1.88
CA LYS A 60 -10.61 -8.27 -3.13
C LYS A 60 -12.14 -8.23 -2.99
N THR A 61 -12.72 -9.16 -2.24
CA THR A 61 -14.17 -9.29 -2.05
C THR A 61 -14.72 -8.41 -0.95
N THR A 62 -13.87 -7.78 -0.12
CA THR A 62 -14.31 -6.87 0.94
C THR A 62 -15.01 -5.64 0.33
N PRO A 63 -16.31 -5.42 0.59
CA PRO A 63 -17.04 -4.31 0.00
C PRO A 63 -16.47 -2.94 0.39
N GLY A 64 -16.33 -2.05 -0.60
CA GLY A 64 -15.88 -0.66 -0.39
C GLY A 64 -14.40 -0.51 0.01
N ILE A 65 -13.62 -1.59 0.05
CA ILE A 65 -12.22 -1.54 0.46
C ILE A 65 -11.39 -0.68 -0.50
N PHE A 66 -11.61 -0.82 -1.81
CA PHE A 66 -10.88 -0.06 -2.82
C PHE A 66 -11.29 1.42 -2.84
N ASP A 67 -12.54 1.74 -2.50
CA ASP A 67 -12.97 3.13 -2.34
C ASP A 67 -12.26 3.80 -1.17
N ARG A 68 -12.14 3.12 -0.03
CA ARG A 68 -11.38 3.60 1.13
C ARG A 68 -9.89 3.76 0.81
N VAL A 69 -9.31 2.81 0.05
CA VAL A 69 -7.91 2.90 -0.40
C VAL A 69 -7.71 4.11 -1.31
N ARG A 70 -8.63 4.39 -2.24
CA ARG A 70 -8.59 5.60 -3.08
C ARG A 70 -8.70 6.88 -2.25
N GLN A 71 -9.62 6.94 -1.31
CA GLN A 71 -9.77 8.10 -0.41
C GLN A 71 -8.50 8.33 0.42
N THR A 72 -7.94 7.25 0.98
CA THR A 72 -6.69 7.30 1.75
C THR A 72 -5.52 7.77 0.88
N PHE A 73 -5.45 7.29 -0.36
CA PHE A 73 -4.44 7.72 -1.32
C PHE A 73 -4.54 9.23 -1.62
N LEU A 74 -5.75 9.75 -1.83
CA LEU A 74 -5.97 11.19 -2.05
C LEU A 74 -5.53 12.02 -0.85
N ARG A 75 -5.95 11.63 0.37
CA ARG A 75 -5.52 12.29 1.62
C ARG A 75 -4.00 12.28 1.79
N ARG A 76 -3.34 11.16 1.47
CA ARG A 76 -1.88 11.04 1.50
C ARG A 76 -1.20 11.95 0.47
N CYS A 77 -1.78 12.10 -0.73
CA CYS A 77 -1.30 13.05 -1.73
C CYS A 77 -1.40 14.51 -1.25
N GLU A 78 -2.54 14.88 -0.64
CA GLU A 78 -2.77 16.20 -0.07
C GLU A 78 -1.74 16.51 1.03
N LEU A 79 -1.58 15.61 2.00
CA LEU A 79 -0.59 15.75 3.07
C LEU A 79 0.85 15.84 2.55
N CYS A 80 1.18 15.07 1.51
CA CYS A 80 2.48 15.16 0.84
C CYS A 80 2.70 16.55 0.23
N ASN A 81 1.67 17.12 -0.39
CA ASN A 81 1.74 18.46 -0.97
C ASN A 81 1.90 19.53 0.12
N ASP A 82 1.08 19.47 1.18
CA ASP A 82 1.10 20.42 2.30
C ASP A 82 2.44 20.41 3.04
N THR A 83 3.04 19.24 3.18
CA THR A 83 4.36 19.08 3.82
C THR A 83 5.54 19.33 2.87
N ARG A 84 5.27 19.66 1.60
CA ARG A 84 6.26 19.84 0.52
C ARG A 84 7.15 18.61 0.30
N GLY A 85 6.56 17.43 0.35
CA GLY A 85 7.24 16.14 0.14
C GLY A 85 8.03 15.63 1.34
N ARG A 86 7.78 16.16 2.55
CA ARG A 86 8.36 15.64 3.81
C ARG A 86 7.52 14.48 4.36
N HIS A 87 8.05 13.77 5.35
CA HIS A 87 7.32 12.70 6.03
C HIS A 87 6.06 13.25 6.74
N PHE A 88 4.93 12.58 6.52
CA PHE A 88 3.61 12.98 7.03
C PHE A 88 2.89 11.85 7.78
N GLN A 89 3.57 10.74 8.10
CA GLN A 89 2.96 9.64 8.86
C GLN A 89 2.34 10.07 10.19
N HIS A 90 2.94 11.06 10.86
CA HIS A 90 2.44 11.62 12.12
C HIS A 90 1.13 12.41 11.99
N LEU A 91 0.66 12.66 10.76
CA LEU A 91 -0.55 13.42 10.44
C LEU A 91 -1.69 12.54 9.88
N LEU A 92 -1.45 11.23 9.74
CA LEU A 92 -2.37 10.28 9.12
C LEU A 92 -3.37 9.69 10.12
#